data_AF-A0A7L9BJI1-F1
#
_entry.id   AF-A0A7L9BJI1-F1
#
_cell.length_a   1.000
_cell.length_b   1.000
_cell.length_c   1.000
_cell.angle_alpha   90.00
_cell.angle_beta   90.00
_cell.angle_gamma   90.00
#
_symmetry.space_group_name_H-M   'P 1'
#
loop_
_entity.id
_entity.type
_entity.pdbx_description
1 polymer ?
#
loop_
_entity_poly.entity_id
_entity_poly.type
_entity_poly.pdbx_seq_one_letter_code
_entity_poly.pdbx_strand_id
1 'polypeptide(L)'
;MRLAVLPHHLTTREPAAMATLLLATRVYTFMPGVGVPGSGREIARAAKGSASYRRLVESWGWSLPLWNQGVVASAIDGDDAASDARAVWERLERDERFAALRLFLRPAMADDLPAYLEKLASDVLKGGPDPAYSVPMAAALDRFATRHGLGVSRAEAVSVAQRAEEALGETLASVVVPVLLQSDARRISLARERLAPELSAVRGAVASLIEGRASPGLRSAAAAYTAAFEASLPELTADQREDEARVVAGAVRLSFGRYPSDAALVSSANAASRLTPGLGLRVGGDKAGEPGVPAVYDPVAAGRFTGMTVRVVARSAGRSGALRAGR
;
A
#
# COMPACT_ATOMS: atom_id res chain seq x y z
N MET A 1 -12.92 -8.03 5.49
CA MET A 1 -12.13 -7.21 4.55
C MET A 1 -10.64 -7.35 4.86
N ARG A 2 -9.83 -7.74 3.88
CA ARG A 2 -8.36 -7.81 4.00
C ARG A 2 -7.75 -6.80 3.04
N LEU A 3 -6.85 -5.96 3.55
CA LEU A 3 -6.17 -4.93 2.76
C LEU A 3 -4.67 -5.13 2.84
N ALA A 4 -3.97 -4.74 1.78
CA ALA A 4 -2.53 -4.67 1.75
C ALA A 4 -2.07 -3.21 1.67
N VAL A 5 -0.93 -2.86 2.26
CA VAL A 5 -0.38 -1.51 2.29
C VAL A 5 1.11 -1.54 2.07
N LEU A 6 1.65 -0.53 1.39
CA LEU A 6 3.09 -0.40 1.22
C LEU A 6 3.79 -0.10 2.55
N PRO A 7 4.97 -0.69 2.81
CA PRO A 7 5.75 -0.50 4.03
C PRO A 7 6.00 0.96 4.43
N HIS A 8 6.27 1.84 3.46
CA HIS A 8 6.60 3.24 3.75
C HIS A 8 5.43 4.02 4.36
N HIS A 9 4.17 3.66 4.05
CA HIS A 9 3.01 4.31 4.65
C HIS A 9 2.93 4.08 6.17
N LEU A 10 3.45 2.94 6.67
CA LEU A 10 3.53 2.65 8.11
C LEU A 10 4.61 3.49 8.80
N THR A 11 5.71 3.75 8.11
CA THR A 11 6.81 4.57 8.62
C THR A 11 6.36 6.01 8.87
N THR A 12 5.66 6.60 7.92
CA THR A 12 5.24 8.01 7.95
C THR A 12 3.90 8.24 8.65
N ARG A 13 3.24 7.17 9.12
CA ARG A 13 1.87 7.20 9.67
C ARG A 13 0.90 7.93 8.74
N GLU A 14 1.03 7.68 7.44
CA GLU A 14 0.25 8.39 6.44
C GLU A 14 -1.26 8.11 6.57
N PRO A 15 -2.12 9.02 6.08
CA PRO A 15 -3.57 8.83 6.07
C PRO A 15 -3.99 7.49 5.46
N ALA A 16 -3.28 7.01 4.42
CA ALA A 16 -3.50 5.70 3.82
C ALA A 16 -3.30 4.57 4.84
N ALA A 17 -2.19 4.57 5.58
CA ALA A 17 -1.95 3.59 6.64
C ALA A 17 -2.99 3.71 7.77
N MET A 18 -3.27 4.92 8.25
CA MET A 18 -4.22 5.14 9.33
C MET A 18 -5.63 4.65 8.99
N ALA A 19 -6.14 5.02 7.82
CA ALA A 19 -7.45 4.56 7.35
C ALA A 19 -7.46 3.03 7.19
N THR A 20 -6.39 2.45 6.64
CA THR A 20 -6.29 1.00 6.43
C THR A 20 -6.29 0.24 7.75
N LEU A 21 -5.48 0.67 8.72
CA LEU A 21 -5.38 0.04 10.04
C LEU A 21 -6.66 0.16 10.86
N LEU A 22 -7.42 1.23 10.70
CA LEU A 22 -8.72 1.39 11.33
C LEU A 22 -9.80 0.52 10.65
N LEU A 23 -9.88 0.60 9.33
CA LEU A 23 -10.99 0.04 8.57
C LEU A 23 -10.83 -1.45 8.28
N ALA A 24 -9.63 -1.98 8.05
CA ALA A 24 -9.46 -3.39 7.65
C ALA A 24 -9.69 -4.38 8.78
N THR A 25 -10.12 -5.60 8.46
CA THR A 25 -10.09 -6.70 9.46
C THR A 25 -8.64 -7.11 9.72
N ARG A 26 -7.87 -7.28 8.64
CA ARG A 26 -6.42 -7.51 8.66
C ARG A 26 -5.73 -6.68 7.58
N VAL A 27 -4.52 -6.24 7.90
CA VAL A 27 -3.63 -5.45 7.06
C VAL A 27 -2.38 -6.26 6.77
N TYR A 28 -2.05 -6.39 5.49
CA TYR A 28 -0.86 -7.08 5.03
C TYR A 28 0.17 -6.06 4.56
N THR A 29 1.39 -6.20 5.04
CA THR A 29 2.55 -5.40 4.59
C THR A 29 3.75 -6.33 4.55
N PHE A 30 4.63 -6.18 3.59
CA PHE A 30 5.82 -7.01 3.51
C PHE A 30 6.91 -6.43 4.42
N MET A 31 7.73 -7.33 4.98
CA MET A 31 8.93 -6.91 5.67
C MET A 31 9.93 -6.38 4.62
N PRO A 32 10.66 -5.29 4.89
CA PRO A 32 11.73 -4.85 4.02
C PRO A 32 12.72 -6.00 3.82
N GLY A 33 13.08 -6.32 2.58
CA GLY A 33 13.92 -7.48 2.24
C GLY A 33 13.15 -8.76 1.85
N VAL A 34 11.83 -8.77 1.93
CA VAL A 34 11.00 -9.81 1.29
C VAL A 34 11.24 -9.78 -0.22
N GLY A 35 11.58 -10.94 -0.79
CA GLY A 35 11.84 -11.10 -2.23
C GLY A 35 13.29 -10.93 -2.66
N VAL A 36 14.22 -10.66 -1.74
CA VAL A 36 15.65 -10.68 -2.04
C VAL A 36 16.16 -12.13 -2.06
N PRO A 37 17.12 -12.49 -2.93
CA PRO A 37 17.77 -13.80 -2.87
C PRO A 37 18.36 -14.07 -1.48
N GLY A 38 18.06 -15.24 -0.92
CA GLY A 38 18.56 -15.68 0.39
C GLY A 38 17.47 -16.26 1.28
N SER A 39 17.89 -17.09 2.22
CA SER A 39 17.04 -17.62 3.29
C SER A 39 16.64 -16.50 4.27
N GLY A 40 15.50 -16.67 4.95
CA GLY A 40 15.07 -15.73 6.00
C GLY A 40 16.13 -15.52 7.10
N ARG A 41 16.99 -16.52 7.35
CA ARG A 41 18.13 -16.41 8.29
C ARG A 41 19.23 -15.49 7.75
N GLU A 42 19.51 -15.53 6.45
CA GLU A 42 20.51 -14.65 5.82
C GLU A 42 20.01 -13.21 5.78
N ILE A 43 18.74 -12.99 5.44
CA ILE A 43 18.10 -11.67 5.52
C ILE A 43 18.17 -11.14 6.96
N ALA A 44 17.80 -11.96 7.95
CA ALA A 44 17.88 -11.57 9.35
C ALA A 44 19.31 -11.26 9.82
N ARG A 45 20.32 -11.99 9.33
CA ARG A 45 21.73 -11.73 9.63
C ARG A 45 22.20 -10.41 9.00
N ALA A 46 21.89 -10.19 7.73
CA ALA A 46 22.25 -8.96 7.02
C ALA A 46 21.54 -7.73 7.63
N ALA A 47 20.26 -7.87 8.00
CA ALA A 47 19.49 -6.85 8.69
C ALA A 47 20.11 -6.40 10.02
N LYS A 48 20.75 -7.31 10.79
CA LYS A 48 21.45 -6.95 12.03
C LYS A 48 22.64 -6.00 11.80
N GLY A 49 23.29 -6.09 10.65
CA GLY A 49 24.40 -5.22 10.27
C GLY A 49 23.97 -3.88 9.68
N SER A 50 22.71 -3.73 9.28
CA SER A 50 22.19 -2.51 8.64
C SER A 50 21.70 -1.49 9.67
N ALA A 51 22.27 -0.28 9.62
CA ALA A 51 21.84 0.83 10.47
C ALA A 51 20.47 1.36 10.05
N SER A 52 20.23 1.49 8.75
CA SER A 52 18.93 1.93 8.24
C SER A 52 17.83 0.92 8.50
N TYR A 53 18.12 -0.39 8.42
CA TYR A 53 17.13 -1.42 8.72
C TYR A 53 16.68 -1.39 10.19
N ARG A 54 17.62 -1.24 11.12
CA ARG A 54 17.29 -1.08 12.54
C ARG A 54 16.41 0.14 12.79
N ARG A 55 16.78 1.30 12.23
CA ARG A 55 15.96 2.52 12.29
C ARG A 55 14.56 2.33 11.70
N LEU A 56 14.46 1.56 10.62
CA LEU A 56 13.17 1.24 10.01
C LEU A 56 12.29 0.40 10.94
N VAL A 57 12.82 -0.68 11.52
CA VAL A 57 12.07 -1.49 12.50
C VAL A 57 11.69 -0.66 13.74
N GLU A 58 12.60 0.17 14.24
CA GLU A 58 12.33 1.12 15.33
C GLU A 58 11.20 2.10 14.97
N SER A 59 11.21 2.63 13.75
CA SER A 59 10.17 3.54 13.25
C SER A 59 8.78 2.89 13.21
N TRP A 60 8.70 1.56 13.15
CA TRP A 60 7.45 0.80 13.19
C TRP A 60 7.05 0.39 14.60
N GLY A 61 7.87 0.67 15.62
CA GLY A 61 7.61 0.28 17.01
C GLY A 61 6.25 0.77 17.54
N TRP A 62 5.77 1.92 17.05
CA TRP A 62 4.44 2.43 17.40
C TRP A 62 3.30 1.49 17.01
N SER A 63 3.49 0.68 15.96
CA SER A 63 2.48 -0.24 15.41
C SER A 63 2.52 -1.61 16.07
N LEU A 64 3.53 -1.93 16.89
CA LEU A 64 3.75 -3.25 17.49
C LEU A 64 2.51 -3.84 18.19
N PRO A 65 1.69 -3.06 18.93
CA PRO A 65 0.45 -3.60 19.49
C PRO A 65 -0.53 -4.13 18.44
N LEU A 66 -0.59 -3.53 17.24
CA LEU A 66 -1.45 -4.00 16.14
C LEU A 66 -0.91 -5.30 15.50
N TRP A 67 0.41 -5.49 15.49
CA TRP A 67 1.02 -6.77 15.12
C TRP A 67 0.66 -7.86 16.12
N ASN A 68 0.82 -7.58 17.42
CA ASN A 68 0.50 -8.53 18.49
C ASN A 68 -0.98 -8.91 18.51
N GLN A 69 -1.88 -7.99 18.15
CA GLN A 69 -3.32 -8.24 18.00
C GLN A 69 -3.69 -8.98 16.71
N GLY A 70 -2.72 -9.24 15.81
CA GLY A 70 -2.98 -9.86 14.51
C GLY A 70 -3.74 -8.97 13.53
N VAL A 71 -3.80 -7.65 13.78
CA VAL A 71 -4.35 -6.67 12.85
C VAL A 71 -3.38 -6.46 11.68
N VAL A 72 -2.07 -6.42 11.96
CA VAL A 72 -1.03 -6.36 10.93
C VAL A 72 -0.34 -7.71 10.82
N ALA A 73 -0.06 -8.15 9.59
CA ALA A 73 0.64 -9.39 9.29
C ALA A 73 1.53 -9.23 8.05
N SER A 74 2.55 -10.07 7.92
CA SER A 74 3.43 -10.11 6.74
C SER A 74 3.16 -11.27 5.79
N ALA A 75 2.33 -12.22 6.20
CA ALA A 75 2.02 -13.43 5.44
C ALA A 75 0.57 -13.89 5.64
N ILE A 76 0.02 -14.58 4.64
CA ILE A 76 -1.28 -15.26 4.65
C ILE A 76 -1.00 -16.76 4.64
N ASP A 77 -1.42 -17.47 5.69
CA ASP A 77 -1.28 -18.93 5.79
C ASP A 77 0.16 -19.42 5.53
N GLY A 78 1.14 -18.63 5.97
CA GLY A 78 2.57 -18.89 5.81
C GLY A 78 3.19 -18.37 4.49
N ASP A 79 2.38 -17.84 3.58
CA ASP A 79 2.81 -17.32 2.29
C ASP A 79 2.90 -15.79 2.29
N ASP A 80 4.03 -15.25 1.82
CA ASP A 80 4.33 -13.82 1.76
C ASP A 80 4.51 -13.34 0.30
N ALA A 81 4.85 -12.07 0.13
CA ALA A 81 5.06 -11.47 -1.19
C ALA A 81 6.46 -11.76 -1.79
N ALA A 82 7.27 -12.66 -1.21
CA ALA A 82 8.65 -12.87 -1.67
C ALA A 82 8.72 -13.46 -3.08
N SER A 83 7.81 -14.39 -3.41
CA SER A 83 7.71 -14.96 -4.75
C SER A 83 7.24 -13.92 -5.76
N ASP A 84 6.27 -13.08 -5.38
CA ASP A 84 5.74 -12.00 -6.20
C ASP A 84 6.81 -10.94 -6.50
N ALA A 85 7.59 -10.55 -5.50
CA ALA A 85 8.70 -9.61 -5.66
C ALA A 85 9.79 -10.16 -6.60
N ARG A 86 10.18 -11.43 -6.45
CA ARG A 86 11.14 -12.07 -7.38
C ARG A 86 10.61 -12.10 -8.81
N ALA A 87 9.35 -12.48 -8.99
CA ALA A 87 8.72 -12.49 -10.32
C ALA A 87 8.69 -11.09 -10.96
N VAL A 88 8.46 -10.04 -10.18
CA VAL A 88 8.52 -8.65 -10.66
C VAL A 88 9.93 -8.27 -11.12
N TRP A 89 10.95 -8.62 -10.35
CA TRP A 89 12.34 -8.37 -10.73
C TRP A 89 12.72 -9.09 -12.03
N GLU A 90 12.39 -10.37 -12.15
CA GLU A 90 12.63 -11.14 -13.38
C GLU A 90 11.89 -10.54 -14.58
N ARG A 91 10.66 -10.04 -14.40
CA ARG A 91 9.91 -9.34 -15.46
C ARG A 91 10.56 -8.02 -15.85
N LEU A 92 10.99 -7.22 -14.88
CA LEU A 92 11.66 -5.94 -15.14
C LEU A 92 12.97 -6.13 -15.94
N GLU A 93 13.70 -7.21 -15.68
CA GLU A 93 14.92 -7.56 -16.41
C GLU A 93 14.65 -8.05 -17.83
N ARG A 94 13.61 -8.88 -18.05
CA ARG A 94 13.43 -9.64 -19.29
C ARG A 94 12.33 -9.11 -20.23
N ASP A 95 11.33 -8.42 -19.70
CA ASP A 95 10.15 -7.99 -20.47
C ASP A 95 10.41 -6.63 -21.13
N GLU A 96 10.39 -6.60 -22.46
CA GLU A 96 10.67 -5.39 -23.25
C GLU A 96 9.64 -4.28 -23.02
N ARG A 97 8.43 -4.61 -22.58
CA ARG A 97 7.41 -3.60 -22.22
C ARG A 97 7.87 -2.69 -21.08
N PHE A 98 8.81 -3.17 -20.26
CA PHE A 98 9.33 -2.44 -19.11
C PHE A 98 10.79 -1.98 -19.31
N ALA A 99 11.32 -2.05 -20.53
CA ALA A 99 12.71 -1.69 -20.82
C ALA A 99 13.10 -0.28 -20.32
N ALA A 100 12.18 0.69 -20.41
CA ALA A 100 12.41 2.06 -19.93
C ALA A 100 12.66 2.14 -18.41
N LEU A 101 12.18 1.17 -17.62
CA LEU A 101 12.42 1.12 -16.18
C LEU A 101 13.83 0.62 -15.83
N ARG A 102 14.48 -0.14 -16.72
CA ARG A 102 15.81 -0.73 -16.49
C ARG A 102 16.89 0.30 -16.20
N LEU A 103 16.73 1.53 -16.69
CA LEU A 103 17.61 2.66 -16.41
C LEU A 103 17.63 3.07 -14.93
N PHE A 104 16.56 2.78 -14.20
CA PHE A 104 16.44 3.06 -12.77
C PHE A 104 16.77 1.84 -11.91
N LEU A 105 16.68 0.62 -12.46
CA LEU A 105 16.99 -0.60 -11.73
C LEU A 105 18.47 -0.63 -11.37
N ARG A 106 18.76 -1.04 -10.13
CA ARG A 106 20.14 -1.24 -9.69
C ARG A 106 20.50 -2.71 -9.91
N PRO A 107 21.61 -3.02 -10.63
CA PRO A 107 22.06 -4.40 -10.85
C PRO A 107 22.33 -5.20 -9.56
N ALA A 108 22.57 -4.51 -8.44
CA ALA A 108 23.16 -5.04 -7.23
C ALA A 108 22.20 -5.82 -6.30
N MET A 109 21.03 -6.27 -6.75
CA MET A 109 20.11 -7.01 -5.88
C MET A 109 20.60 -8.40 -5.48
N ALA A 110 21.38 -9.05 -6.33
CA ALA A 110 21.87 -10.41 -6.07
C ALA A 110 23.28 -10.43 -5.42
N ASP A 111 24.08 -9.38 -5.62
CA ASP A 111 25.53 -9.46 -5.35
C ASP A 111 25.92 -9.00 -3.93
N ASP A 112 25.16 -8.10 -3.30
CA ASP A 112 25.45 -7.56 -1.97
C ASP A 112 24.16 -7.33 -1.17
N LEU A 113 23.65 -8.40 -0.55
CA LEU A 113 22.44 -8.38 0.29
C LEU A 113 22.52 -7.33 1.42
N PRO A 114 23.60 -7.20 2.20
CA PRO A 114 23.74 -6.14 3.20
C PRO A 114 23.59 -4.72 2.62
N ALA A 115 24.29 -4.38 1.54
CA ALA A 115 24.18 -3.05 0.94
C ALA A 115 22.80 -2.80 0.32
N TYR A 116 22.17 -3.83 -0.23
CA TYR A 116 20.79 -3.76 -0.71
C TYR A 116 19.82 -3.43 0.42
N LEU A 117 19.86 -4.18 1.52
CA LEU A 117 18.97 -3.96 2.66
C LEU A 117 19.15 -2.56 3.27
N GLU A 118 20.39 -2.07 3.35
CA GLU A 118 20.67 -0.71 3.82
C GLU A 118 20.00 0.34 2.92
N LYS A 119 20.11 0.21 1.59
CA LYS A 119 19.50 1.16 0.65
C LYS A 119 17.98 1.06 0.63
N LEU A 120 17.43 -0.15 0.59
CA LEU A 120 15.98 -0.38 0.64
C LEU A 120 15.39 0.20 1.93
N ALA A 121 15.99 -0.08 3.09
CA ALA A 121 15.50 0.45 4.34
C ALA A 121 15.62 1.98 4.41
N SER A 122 16.71 2.55 3.89
CA SER A 122 16.89 4.00 3.78
C SER A 122 15.82 4.65 2.90
N ASP A 123 15.45 4.01 1.78
CA ASP A 123 14.41 4.49 0.88
C ASP A 123 13.02 4.44 1.52
N VAL A 124 12.67 3.31 2.16
CA VAL A 124 11.40 3.17 2.90
C VAL A 124 11.27 4.19 4.03
N LEU A 125 12.37 4.49 4.74
CA LEU A 125 12.40 5.55 5.76
C LEU A 125 12.10 6.95 5.20
N LYS A 126 12.42 7.18 3.92
CA LYS A 126 12.20 8.46 3.23
C LYS A 126 10.84 8.56 2.53
N GLY A 127 9.98 7.56 2.69
CA GLY A 127 8.67 7.51 2.01
C GLY A 127 8.70 6.82 0.63
N GLY A 128 9.77 6.09 0.30
CA GLY A 128 9.90 5.38 -0.97
C GLY A 128 10.15 6.23 -2.23
N PRO A 129 10.95 7.31 -2.20
CA PRO A 129 11.13 8.18 -3.37
C PRO A 129 11.91 7.53 -4.51
N ASP A 130 12.75 6.52 -4.28
CA ASP A 130 13.57 5.89 -5.31
C ASP A 130 12.75 4.86 -6.12
N PRO A 131 12.50 5.09 -7.42
CA PRO A 131 11.72 4.17 -8.25
C PRO A 131 12.38 2.80 -8.42
N ALA A 132 13.69 2.66 -8.13
CA ALA A 132 14.38 1.39 -8.14
C ALA A 132 13.84 0.42 -7.08
N TYR A 133 13.21 0.92 -6.01
CA TYR A 133 12.65 0.10 -4.93
C TYR A 133 11.12 0.23 -4.86
N SER A 134 10.58 1.45 -4.96
CA SER A 134 9.14 1.67 -4.77
C SER A 134 8.28 1.06 -5.86
N VAL A 135 8.72 1.07 -7.12
CA VAL A 135 7.99 0.46 -8.25
C VAL A 135 7.93 -1.07 -8.12
N PRO A 136 9.05 -1.79 -7.93
CA PRO A 136 9.02 -3.23 -7.69
C PRO A 136 8.18 -3.62 -6.46
N MET A 137 8.26 -2.86 -5.36
CA MET A 137 7.46 -3.10 -4.16
C MET A 137 5.96 -2.95 -4.41
N ALA A 138 5.53 -1.91 -5.12
CA ALA A 138 4.13 -1.71 -5.49
C ALA A 138 3.63 -2.83 -6.39
N ALA A 139 4.37 -3.18 -7.44
CA ALA A 139 4.02 -4.27 -8.33
C ALA A 139 3.97 -5.63 -7.62
N ALA A 140 4.89 -5.91 -6.70
CA ALA A 140 4.87 -7.13 -5.90
C ALA A 140 3.63 -7.20 -5.01
N LEU A 141 3.25 -6.07 -4.40
CA LEU A 141 2.04 -5.98 -3.57
C LEU A 141 0.77 -6.22 -4.39
N ASP A 142 0.72 -5.68 -5.61
CA ASP A 142 -0.43 -5.80 -6.51
C ASP A 142 -0.64 -7.25 -6.94
N ARG A 143 0.46 -7.95 -7.24
CA ARG A 143 0.45 -9.38 -7.53
C ARG A 143 0.05 -10.21 -6.32
N PHE A 144 0.63 -9.93 -5.16
CA PHE A 144 0.27 -10.60 -3.90
C PHE A 144 -1.22 -10.42 -3.59
N ALA A 145 -1.74 -9.20 -3.75
CA ALA A 145 -3.15 -8.90 -3.55
C ALA A 145 -4.05 -9.58 -4.58
N THR A 146 -3.66 -9.60 -5.85
CA THR A 146 -4.38 -10.31 -6.92
C THR A 146 -4.47 -11.81 -6.60
N ARG A 147 -3.36 -12.41 -6.18
CA ARG A 147 -3.24 -13.85 -5.87
C ARG A 147 -4.07 -14.27 -4.66
N HIS A 148 -4.20 -13.39 -3.67
CA HIS A 148 -4.89 -13.66 -2.40
C HIS A 148 -6.27 -13.00 -2.27
N GLY A 149 -6.77 -12.32 -3.32
CA GLY A 149 -8.05 -11.62 -3.29
C GLY A 149 -8.10 -10.47 -2.27
N LEU A 150 -7.00 -9.74 -2.11
CA LEU A 150 -6.91 -8.60 -1.20
C LEU A 150 -7.25 -7.29 -1.92
N GLY A 151 -7.73 -6.31 -1.16
CA GLY A 151 -7.69 -4.92 -1.62
C GLY A 151 -6.30 -4.32 -1.38
N VAL A 152 -5.89 -3.34 -2.18
CA VAL A 152 -4.61 -2.63 -1.99
C VAL A 152 -4.86 -1.18 -1.65
N SER A 153 -4.37 -0.72 -0.51
CA SER A 153 -4.48 0.67 -0.09
C SER A 153 -3.38 1.52 -0.70
N ARG A 154 -3.76 2.67 -1.24
CA ARG A 154 -2.88 3.67 -1.87
C ARG A 154 -3.08 5.03 -1.22
N ALA A 155 -2.02 5.82 -1.14
CA ALA A 155 -2.12 7.25 -0.87
C ALA A 155 -2.59 8.02 -2.12
N GLU A 156 -3.00 9.27 -1.94
CA GLU A 156 -3.31 10.19 -3.04
C GLU A 156 -2.11 10.32 -3.99
N ALA A 157 -2.35 10.22 -5.31
CA ALA A 157 -1.30 10.31 -6.31
C ALA A 157 -0.62 11.69 -6.32
N VAL A 158 0.68 11.69 -6.00
CA VAL A 158 1.51 12.90 -6.04
C VAL A 158 2.47 12.92 -7.24
N SER A 159 2.81 11.75 -7.80
CA SER A 159 3.72 11.63 -8.95
C SER A 159 2.99 11.42 -10.28
N VAL A 160 3.69 11.65 -11.40
CA VAL A 160 3.18 11.37 -12.75
C VAL A 160 2.82 9.90 -12.94
N ALA A 161 3.65 8.99 -12.43
CA ALA A 161 3.40 7.55 -12.51
C ALA A 161 2.15 7.16 -11.72
N GLN A 162 1.97 7.69 -10.50
CA GLN A 162 0.80 7.41 -9.68
C GLN A 162 -0.50 7.94 -10.31
N ARG A 163 -0.47 9.14 -10.91
CA ARG A 163 -1.65 9.67 -11.64
C ARG A 163 -1.98 8.85 -12.88
N ALA A 164 -0.96 8.35 -13.58
CA ALA A 164 -1.15 7.42 -14.68
C ALA A 164 -1.72 6.07 -14.19
N GLU A 165 -1.28 5.59 -13.03
CA GLU A 165 -1.83 4.39 -12.38
C GLU A 165 -3.32 4.57 -12.04
N GLU A 166 -3.70 5.69 -11.42
CA GLU A 166 -5.11 6.00 -11.10
C GLU A 166 -5.99 5.97 -12.37
N ALA A 167 -5.46 6.44 -13.51
CA ALA A 167 -6.18 6.44 -14.78
C ALA A 167 -6.34 5.03 -15.41
N LEU A 168 -5.57 4.02 -14.98
CA LEU A 168 -5.75 2.63 -15.41
C LEU A 168 -6.92 1.93 -14.68
N GLY A 169 -7.39 2.52 -13.58
CA GLY A 169 -8.43 1.93 -12.74
C GLY A 169 -9.85 2.15 -13.27
N GLU A 170 -10.65 1.09 -13.28
CA GLU A 170 -12.10 1.19 -13.43
C GLU A 170 -12.72 1.60 -12.09
N THR A 171 -13.43 2.73 -12.01
CA THR A 171 -14.01 3.22 -10.76
C THR A 171 -15.17 2.34 -10.31
N LEU A 172 -15.14 1.88 -9.05
CA LEU A 172 -16.19 1.03 -8.47
C LEU A 172 -17.12 1.82 -7.54
N ALA A 173 -16.55 2.61 -6.61
CA ALA A 173 -17.31 3.36 -5.63
C ALA A 173 -16.44 4.44 -4.96
N SER A 174 -17.08 5.41 -4.32
CA SER A 174 -16.40 6.34 -3.41
C SER A 174 -17.29 6.71 -2.23
N VAL A 175 -16.67 6.86 -1.05
CA VAL A 175 -17.31 7.35 0.18
C VAL A 175 -16.34 8.22 0.96
N VAL A 176 -16.87 9.12 1.78
CA VAL A 176 -16.09 9.90 2.74
C VAL A 176 -16.37 9.35 4.13
N VAL A 177 -15.31 9.10 4.91
CA VAL A 177 -15.41 8.61 6.27
C VAL A 177 -14.42 9.33 7.20
N PRO A 178 -14.78 9.53 8.47
CA PRO A 178 -13.83 10.08 9.44
C PRO A 178 -12.80 9.03 9.87
N VAL A 179 -11.57 9.47 10.10
CA VAL A 179 -10.45 8.63 10.56
C VAL A 179 -9.56 9.42 11.52
N LEU A 180 -8.72 8.70 12.27
CA LEU A 180 -7.63 9.28 13.04
C LEU A 180 -6.42 9.45 12.10
N LEU A 181 -6.23 10.65 11.54
CA LEU A 181 -5.16 10.98 10.59
C LEU A 181 -3.76 10.87 11.19
N GLN A 182 -3.64 11.01 12.50
CA GLN A 182 -2.43 10.72 13.26
C GLN A 182 -2.87 10.08 14.57
N SER A 183 -2.34 8.90 14.87
CA SER A 183 -2.68 8.15 16.07
C SER A 183 -1.58 7.14 16.41
N ASP A 184 -1.63 6.59 17.61
CA ASP A 184 -0.85 5.41 17.97
C ASP A 184 -1.69 4.12 17.81
N ALA A 185 -1.03 2.98 17.97
CA ALA A 185 -1.70 1.68 17.90
C ALA A 185 -2.81 1.51 18.94
N ARG A 186 -2.64 2.02 20.16
CA ARG A 186 -3.61 1.83 21.25
C ARG A 186 -4.92 2.53 20.94
N ARG A 187 -4.85 3.75 20.41
CA ARG A 187 -6.02 4.54 20.01
C ARG A 187 -6.68 3.98 18.76
N ILE A 188 -5.92 3.43 17.82
CA ILE A 188 -6.49 2.66 16.71
C ILE A 188 -7.24 1.43 17.26
N SER A 189 -6.66 0.66 18.18
CA SER A 189 -7.32 -0.50 18.79
C SER A 189 -8.60 -0.11 19.53
N LEU A 190 -8.56 0.96 20.33
CA LEU A 190 -9.73 1.50 21.03
C LEU A 190 -10.84 1.90 20.07
N ALA A 191 -10.50 2.60 18.99
CA ALA A 191 -11.48 2.97 17.95
C ALA A 191 -12.08 1.74 17.27
N ARG A 192 -11.26 0.71 17.01
CA ARG A 192 -11.73 -0.56 16.41
C ARG A 192 -12.70 -1.32 17.30
N GLU A 193 -12.48 -1.30 18.61
CA GLU A 193 -13.34 -1.94 19.60
C GLU A 193 -14.67 -1.20 19.73
N ARG A 194 -14.62 0.12 19.92
CA ARG A 194 -15.82 0.94 20.11
C ARG A 194 -16.73 1.00 18.89
N LEU A 195 -16.14 1.05 17.70
CA LEU A 195 -16.86 1.16 16.44
C LEU A 195 -17.04 -0.22 15.77
N ALA A 196 -16.92 -1.32 16.51
CA ALA A 196 -16.92 -2.66 15.95
C ALA A 196 -18.16 -2.99 15.09
N PRO A 197 -19.40 -2.66 15.49
CA PRO A 197 -20.59 -2.92 14.68
C PRO A 197 -20.56 -2.16 13.34
N GLU A 198 -20.26 -0.87 13.36
CA GLU A 198 -20.25 -0.01 12.18
C GLU A 198 -19.09 -0.35 11.25
N LEU A 199 -17.91 -0.62 11.83
CA LEU A 199 -16.75 -1.10 11.08
C LEU A 199 -17.07 -2.45 10.42
N SER A 200 -17.80 -3.35 11.07
CA SER A 200 -18.23 -4.63 10.47
C SER A 200 -19.09 -4.39 9.22
N ALA A 201 -20.05 -3.46 9.29
CA ALA A 201 -20.89 -3.10 8.16
C ALA A 201 -20.07 -2.51 6.99
N VAL A 202 -19.17 -1.56 7.27
CA VAL A 202 -18.28 -0.98 6.25
C VAL A 202 -17.36 -2.06 5.64
N ARG A 203 -16.77 -2.92 6.48
CA ARG A 203 -15.90 -4.03 6.04
C ARG A 203 -16.64 -5.02 5.15
N GLY A 204 -17.90 -5.35 5.45
CA GLY A 204 -18.71 -6.25 4.62
C GLY A 204 -19.03 -5.63 3.26
N ALA A 205 -19.38 -4.34 3.25
CA ALA A 205 -19.64 -3.60 2.02
C ALA A 205 -18.38 -3.50 1.12
N VAL A 206 -17.21 -3.20 1.69
CA VAL A 206 -15.96 -3.12 0.91
C VAL A 206 -15.46 -4.52 0.51
N ALA A 207 -15.62 -5.54 1.35
CA ALA A 207 -15.26 -6.92 0.96
C ALA A 207 -16.04 -7.37 -0.29
N SER A 208 -17.32 -7.00 -0.39
CA SER A 208 -18.13 -7.26 -1.59
C SER A 208 -17.52 -6.62 -2.84
N LEU A 209 -17.00 -5.38 -2.75
CA LEU A 209 -16.31 -4.73 -3.86
C LEU A 209 -15.00 -5.42 -4.23
N ILE A 210 -14.22 -5.87 -3.24
CA ILE A 210 -12.97 -6.62 -3.46
C ILE A 210 -13.26 -7.92 -4.22
N GLU A 211 -14.32 -8.63 -3.85
CA GLU A 211 -14.81 -9.85 -4.50
C GLU A 211 -15.49 -9.59 -5.86
N GLY A 212 -15.61 -8.33 -6.30
CA GLY A 212 -16.25 -7.97 -7.58
C GLY A 212 -17.76 -8.04 -7.60
N ARG A 213 -18.39 -7.96 -6.44
CA ARG A 213 -19.84 -7.86 -6.27
C ARG A 213 -20.25 -6.41 -6.08
N ALA A 214 -21.48 -6.08 -6.45
CA ALA A 214 -22.06 -4.78 -6.17
C ALA A 214 -22.15 -4.53 -4.65
N SER A 215 -22.03 -3.27 -4.23
CA SER A 215 -22.08 -2.89 -2.81
C SER A 215 -23.07 -1.74 -2.55
N PRO A 216 -24.39 -2.00 -2.68
CA PRO A 216 -25.41 -0.96 -2.52
C PRO A 216 -25.44 -0.35 -1.10
N GLY A 217 -24.98 -1.09 -0.09
CA GLY A 217 -24.95 -0.66 1.32
C GLY A 217 -23.73 0.16 1.74
N LEU A 218 -22.75 0.41 0.86
CA LEU A 218 -21.52 1.09 1.27
C LEU A 218 -21.78 2.51 1.80
N ARG A 219 -22.66 3.27 1.14
CA ARG A 219 -22.98 4.65 1.56
C ARG A 219 -23.70 4.69 2.90
N SER A 220 -24.67 3.82 3.14
CA SER A 220 -25.39 3.76 4.41
C SER A 220 -24.49 3.28 5.56
N ALA A 221 -23.65 2.27 5.31
CA ALA A 221 -22.66 1.81 6.28
C ALA A 221 -21.65 2.91 6.63
N ALA A 222 -21.15 3.66 5.64
CA ALA A 222 -20.26 4.80 5.85
C ALA A 222 -20.92 5.92 6.66
N ALA A 223 -22.20 6.21 6.42
CA ALA A 223 -22.96 7.21 7.19
C ALA A 223 -23.14 6.79 8.65
N ALA A 224 -23.52 5.53 8.90
CA ALA A 224 -23.66 4.98 10.25
C ALA A 224 -22.32 5.02 11.01
N TYR A 225 -21.23 4.57 10.36
CA TYR A 225 -19.88 4.69 10.90
C TYR A 225 -19.49 6.13 11.21
N THR A 226 -19.81 7.08 10.32
CA THR A 226 -19.50 8.50 10.55
C THR A 226 -20.19 9.03 11.80
N ALA A 227 -21.49 8.77 11.96
CA ALA A 227 -22.24 9.20 13.15
C ALA A 227 -21.67 8.59 14.44
N ALA A 228 -21.36 7.29 14.44
CA ALA A 228 -20.78 6.60 15.60
C ALA A 228 -19.36 7.11 15.94
N PHE A 229 -18.54 7.38 14.93
CA PHE A 229 -17.20 7.95 15.10
C PHE A 229 -17.28 9.34 15.73
N GLU A 230 -18.16 10.21 15.23
CA GLU A 230 -18.36 11.56 15.78
C GLU A 230 -18.83 11.52 17.23
N ALA A 231 -19.78 10.63 17.56
CA ALA A 231 -20.24 10.42 18.93
C ALA A 231 -19.12 9.93 19.86
N SER A 232 -18.20 9.09 19.34
CA SER A 232 -17.08 8.52 20.11
C SER A 232 -15.86 9.45 20.17
N LEU A 233 -15.82 10.53 19.38
CA LEU A 233 -14.64 11.37 19.19
C LEU A 233 -14.10 12.00 20.50
N PRO A 234 -14.93 12.49 21.44
CA PRO A 234 -14.43 13.02 22.72
C PRO A 234 -13.58 12.00 23.48
N GLU A 235 -14.03 10.74 23.53
CA GLU A 235 -13.33 9.67 24.24
C GLU A 235 -12.10 9.16 23.47
N LEU A 236 -12.17 9.10 22.15
CA LEU A 236 -11.03 8.71 21.30
C LEU A 236 -9.88 9.72 21.36
N THR A 237 -10.17 10.96 21.74
CA THR A 237 -9.19 12.05 21.86
C THR A 237 -8.86 12.42 23.31
N ALA A 238 -9.54 11.81 24.29
CA ALA A 238 -9.29 12.02 25.72
C ALA A 238 -7.95 11.40 26.16
N ASP A 239 -7.38 11.94 27.25
CA ASP A 239 -6.18 11.43 27.93
C ASP A 239 -4.97 11.21 27.02
N GLN A 240 -4.52 12.29 26.36
CA GLN A 240 -3.22 12.32 25.71
C GLN A 240 -2.17 12.69 26.73
N ARG A 241 -1.15 11.84 26.89
CA ARG A 241 0.03 12.22 27.67
C ARG A 241 0.78 13.34 26.94
N GLU A 242 1.49 14.17 27.68
CA GLU A 242 2.21 15.32 27.14
C GLU A 242 3.30 14.94 26.12
N ASP A 243 3.81 13.71 26.21
CA ASP A 243 4.81 13.11 25.33
C ASP A 243 4.23 12.27 24.18
N GLU A 244 2.92 12.06 24.13
CA GLU A 244 2.26 11.30 23.07
C GLU A 244 1.99 12.16 21.83
N ALA A 245 2.09 11.54 20.65
CA ALA A 245 1.73 12.21 19.41
C ALA A 245 0.25 12.61 19.44
N ARG A 246 -0.02 13.91 19.34
CA ARG A 246 -1.38 14.45 19.36
C ARG A 246 -2.27 13.75 18.34
N VAL A 247 -3.38 13.17 18.80
CA VAL A 247 -4.35 12.54 17.90
C VAL A 247 -5.00 13.62 17.05
N VAL A 248 -4.97 13.42 15.74
CA VAL A 248 -5.62 14.31 14.77
C VAL A 248 -6.76 13.55 14.11
N ALA A 249 -7.99 13.99 14.33
CA ALA A 249 -9.13 13.49 13.58
C ALA A 249 -9.30 14.26 12.27
N GLY A 250 -9.82 13.59 11.25
CA GLY A 250 -10.19 14.24 9.99
C GLY A 250 -11.06 13.33 9.15
N ALA A 251 -11.39 13.80 7.95
CA ALA A 251 -12.16 13.03 6.99
C ALA A 251 -11.29 12.66 5.79
N VAL A 252 -11.43 11.42 5.33
CA VAL A 252 -10.80 10.93 4.11
C VAL A 252 -11.86 10.49 3.11
N ARG A 253 -11.62 10.80 1.83
CA ARG A 253 -12.31 10.15 0.72
C ARG A 253 -11.59 8.83 0.44
N LEU A 254 -12.36 7.75 0.46
CA LEU A 254 -11.97 6.44 -0.03
C LEU A 254 -12.51 6.30 -1.44
N SER A 255 -11.63 6.08 -2.40
CA SER A 255 -11.99 5.79 -3.79
C SER A 255 -11.58 4.36 -4.12
N PHE A 256 -12.54 3.54 -4.52
CA PHE A 256 -12.32 2.16 -4.89
C PHE A 256 -12.27 2.02 -6.41
N GLY A 257 -11.22 1.38 -6.92
CA GLY A 257 -11.05 1.12 -8.33
C GLY A 257 -10.56 -0.30 -8.58
N ARG A 258 -10.79 -0.82 -9.78
CA ARG A 258 -10.29 -2.12 -10.23
C ARG A 258 -9.14 -1.93 -11.20
N TYR A 259 -8.00 -2.53 -10.88
CA TYR A 259 -6.73 -2.31 -11.57
C TYR A 259 -6.18 -3.63 -12.12
N PRO A 260 -5.46 -3.60 -13.26
CA PRO A 260 -4.67 -4.75 -13.70
C PRO A 260 -3.55 -5.06 -12.70
N SER A 261 -3.16 -6.33 -12.56
CA SER A 261 -2.12 -6.78 -11.62
C SER A 261 -0.74 -6.15 -11.80
N ASP A 262 -0.47 -5.54 -12.97
CA ASP A 262 0.77 -4.86 -13.31
C ASP A 262 0.60 -3.34 -13.50
N ALA A 263 -0.47 -2.75 -12.94
CA ALA A 263 -0.76 -1.32 -13.04
C ALA A 263 0.44 -0.44 -12.64
N ALA A 264 1.12 -0.77 -11.53
CA ALA A 264 2.30 -0.06 -11.07
C ALA A 264 3.48 -0.12 -12.07
N LEU A 265 3.67 -1.25 -12.76
CA LEU A 265 4.73 -1.39 -13.76
C LEU A 265 4.40 -0.63 -15.03
N VAL A 266 3.17 -0.79 -15.54
CA VAL A 266 2.70 -0.14 -16.77
C VAL A 266 2.73 1.38 -16.61
N SER A 267 2.20 1.91 -15.50
CA SER A 267 2.18 3.35 -15.25
C SER A 267 3.58 3.93 -15.11
N SER A 268 4.48 3.23 -14.41
CA SER A 268 5.86 3.66 -14.20
C SER A 268 6.70 3.59 -15.47
N ALA A 269 6.55 2.54 -16.29
CA ALA A 269 7.23 2.41 -17.58
C ALA A 269 6.80 3.52 -18.57
N ASN A 270 5.51 3.84 -18.58
CA ASN A 270 4.98 4.96 -19.37
C ASN A 270 5.54 6.30 -18.89
N ALA A 271 5.65 6.51 -17.58
CA ALA A 271 6.26 7.73 -17.02
C ALA A 271 7.76 7.81 -17.35
N ALA A 272 8.51 6.71 -17.18
CA ALA A 272 9.93 6.60 -17.49
C ALA A 272 10.24 6.89 -18.96
N SER A 273 9.41 6.36 -19.87
CA SER A 273 9.55 6.57 -21.32
C SER A 273 9.42 8.05 -21.73
N ARG A 274 8.67 8.85 -20.95
CA ARG A 274 8.53 10.30 -21.18
C ARG A 274 9.73 11.12 -20.69
N LEU A 275 10.54 10.57 -19.79
CA LEU A 275 11.76 11.21 -19.27
C LEU A 275 13.00 10.91 -20.11
N THR A 276 12.93 9.87 -20.94
CA THR A 276 14.02 9.36 -21.78
C THR A 276 14.01 9.71 -23.29
N PRO A 277 13.25 10.71 -23.83
CA PRO A 277 13.22 11.00 -25.28
C PRO A 277 14.59 11.23 -25.96
N GLY A 278 15.65 11.55 -25.20
CA GLY A 278 17.00 11.80 -25.73
C GLY A 278 17.95 10.59 -25.80
N LEU A 279 17.56 9.41 -25.30
CA LEU A 279 18.45 8.24 -25.16
C LEU A 279 18.35 7.20 -26.30
N GLY A 280 17.57 7.48 -27.35
CA GLY A 280 17.51 6.62 -28.54
C GLY A 280 16.90 5.22 -28.33
N LEU A 281 16.36 4.93 -27.15
CA LEU A 281 15.58 3.72 -26.87
C LEU A 281 14.22 3.84 -27.57
N ARG A 282 14.19 3.56 -28.88
CA ARG A 282 12.95 3.23 -29.56
C ARG A 282 12.36 2.01 -28.87
N VAL A 283 11.30 2.21 -28.10
CA VAL A 283 10.38 1.13 -27.71
C VAL A 283 9.99 0.46 -29.01
N GLY A 284 10.44 -0.78 -29.22
CA GLY A 284 10.27 -1.50 -30.46
C GLY A 284 8.79 -1.52 -30.85
N GLY A 285 8.45 -0.80 -31.91
CA GLY A 285 7.20 -1.04 -32.61
C GLY A 285 7.22 -2.48 -33.13
N ASP A 286 6.08 -3.16 -32.98
CA ASP A 286 5.80 -4.52 -33.43
C ASP A 286 6.62 -4.91 -34.68
N LYS A 287 7.73 -5.61 -34.46
CA LYS A 287 8.31 -6.46 -35.49
C LYS A 287 7.61 -7.80 -35.39
N ALA A 288 6.50 -7.92 -36.10
CA ALA A 288 5.95 -9.21 -36.48
C ALA A 288 7.04 -10.00 -37.21
N GLY A 289 7.55 -11.09 -36.63
CA GLY A 289 8.37 -12.04 -37.40
C GLY A 289 9.47 -12.83 -36.70
N GLU A 290 9.81 -12.59 -35.42
CA GLU A 290 10.71 -13.51 -34.70
C GLU A 290 9.89 -14.52 -33.88
N PRO A 291 10.25 -15.82 -33.89
CA PRO A 291 9.62 -16.81 -33.02
C PRO A 291 9.94 -16.44 -31.58
N GLY A 292 9.02 -15.69 -30.97
CA GLY A 292 9.17 -15.14 -29.63
C GLY A 292 9.46 -16.25 -28.64
N VAL A 293 10.46 -16.02 -27.79
CA VAL A 293 10.68 -16.79 -26.56
C VAL A 293 9.33 -17.08 -25.94
N PRO A 294 9.00 -18.35 -25.60
CA PRO A 294 7.70 -18.68 -25.06
C PRO A 294 7.37 -17.72 -23.93
N ALA A 295 6.27 -16.98 -24.06
CA ALA A 295 5.82 -16.08 -23.01
C ALA A 295 5.70 -16.94 -21.74
N VAL A 296 6.56 -16.68 -20.75
CA VAL A 296 6.53 -17.38 -19.48
C VAL A 296 5.13 -17.16 -18.92
N TYR A 297 4.34 -18.23 -18.82
CA TYR A 297 2.97 -18.15 -18.34
C TYR A 297 3.00 -17.60 -16.91
N ASP A 298 2.51 -16.38 -16.76
CA ASP A 298 2.36 -15.72 -15.47
C ASP A 298 0.89 -15.79 -15.05
N PRO A 299 0.52 -16.71 -14.16
CA PRO A 299 -0.89 -16.93 -13.78
C PRO A 299 -1.53 -15.71 -13.14
N VAL A 300 -0.73 -14.75 -12.65
CA VAL A 300 -1.20 -13.52 -12.01
C VAL A 300 -1.34 -12.37 -13.02
N ALA A 301 -0.63 -12.42 -14.16
CA ALA A 301 -0.56 -11.29 -15.10
C ALA A 301 -1.92 -10.84 -15.65
N ALA A 302 -2.83 -11.76 -15.93
CA ALA A 302 -4.18 -11.44 -16.40
C ALA A 302 -5.15 -11.04 -15.28
N GLY A 303 -4.73 -11.19 -14.02
CA GLY A 303 -5.54 -10.90 -12.85
C GLY A 303 -5.74 -9.40 -12.62
N ARG A 304 -6.72 -9.10 -11.77
CA ARG A 304 -7.05 -7.75 -11.34
C ARG A 304 -7.15 -7.71 -9.83
N PHE A 305 -6.84 -6.56 -9.24
CA PHE A 305 -7.06 -6.29 -7.83
C PHE A 305 -7.96 -5.07 -7.63
N THR A 306 -8.52 -4.93 -6.43
CA THR A 306 -9.27 -3.73 -6.05
C THR A 306 -8.35 -2.80 -5.27
N GLY A 307 -8.07 -1.62 -5.82
CA GLY A 307 -7.33 -0.56 -5.14
C GLY A 307 -8.27 0.34 -4.32
N MET A 308 -7.81 0.81 -3.17
CA MET A 308 -8.46 1.80 -2.32
C MET A 308 -7.53 3.01 -2.17
N THR A 309 -7.80 4.08 -2.90
CA THR A 309 -7.07 5.34 -2.78
C THR A 309 -7.63 6.15 -1.62
N VAL A 310 -6.76 6.63 -0.74
CA VAL A 310 -7.11 7.41 0.45
C VAL A 310 -6.63 8.85 0.25
N ARG A 311 -7.60 9.78 0.20
CA ARG A 311 -7.35 11.23 0.07
C ARG A 311 -7.89 11.98 1.27
N VAL A 312 -7.09 12.83 1.91
CA VAL A 312 -7.58 13.68 3.01
C VAL A 312 -8.44 14.79 2.43
N VAL A 313 -9.67 14.92 2.91
CA VAL A 313 -10.61 15.97 2.48
C VAL A 313 -10.81 17.05 3.52
N ALA A 314 -10.64 16.73 4.80
CA ALA A 314 -10.71 17.71 5.88
C ALA A 314 -9.83 17.27 7.06
N ARG A 315 -9.25 18.24 7.77
CA ARG A 315 -8.59 18.03 9.06
C ARG A 315 -9.36 18.78 10.13
N SER A 316 -9.73 18.11 11.21
CA SER A 316 -10.22 18.80 12.40
C SER A 316 -9.00 19.29 13.18
N ALA A 317 -8.72 20.59 13.13
CA ALA A 317 -7.84 21.19 14.13
C ALA A 317 -8.54 20.98 15.48
N GLY A 318 -7.91 20.30 16.44
CA GLY A 318 -8.51 19.80 17.69
C GLY A 318 -9.10 20.86 18.63
N ARG A 319 -10.08 21.62 18.15
CA ARG A 319 -10.96 22.58 18.80
C ARG A 319 -12.34 22.36 18.20
N SER A 320 -13.10 21.45 18.80
CA SER A 320 -14.58 21.27 18.76
C SER A 320 -15.35 22.01 17.65
N GLY A 321 -14.94 21.82 16.39
CA GLY A 321 -15.61 22.35 15.21
C GLY A 321 -16.07 21.15 14.40
N ALA A 322 -17.37 20.91 14.42
CA ALA A 322 -18.01 19.81 13.70
C ALA A 322 -17.49 19.72 12.26
N LEU A 323 -17.12 18.52 11.83
CA LEU A 323 -16.75 18.19 10.46
C LEU A 323 -17.99 18.38 9.57
N ARG A 324 -18.29 19.62 9.16
CA ARG A 324 -19.35 19.87 8.17
C ARG A 324 -18.87 19.35 6.81
N ALA A 325 -19.35 18.16 6.45
CA ALA A 325 -19.23 17.64 5.11
C ALA A 325 -19.90 18.59 4.10
N GLY A 326 -19.15 19.05 3.11
CA GLY A 326 -19.71 19.72 1.94
C GLY A 326 -20.64 18.77 1.21
N ARG A 327 -21.89 19.21 1.03
CA ARG A 327 -22.91 18.56 0.19
C ARG A 327 -22.51 18.60 -1.28
#